data_AF-E1R4Q7-F1
#
_entry.id   AF-E1R4Q7-F1
#
_cell.length_a   1.000
_cell.length_b   1.000
_cell.length_c   1.000
_cell.angle_alpha   90.00
_cell.angle_beta   90.00
_cell.angle_gamma   90.00
#
_symmetry.space_group_name_H-M   'P 1'
#
loop_
_entity.id
_entity.type
_entity.pdbx_description
1 polymer ?
#
loop_
_entity_poly.entity_id
_entity_poly.type
_entity_poly.pdbx_seq_one_letter_code
_entity_poly.pdbx_strand_id
1 'polypeptide(L)' 'MKLQINPRGNGACPICLHNGRCQLQMALQEALREKEKNEELELVIYTCPRFKEKF' A
#
# COMPACT_ATOMS: atom_id res chain seq x y z
N MET A 1 7.18 -12.92 0.17
CA MET A 1 5.72 -12.66 0.19
C MET A 1 5.32 -11.66 -0.89
N LYS A 2 4.14 -11.78 -1.50
CA LYS A 2 3.59 -10.78 -2.44
C LYS A 2 2.54 -9.91 -1.73
N LEU A 3 2.81 -8.62 -1.58
CA LEU A 3 1.88 -7.66 -0.95
C LEU A 3 0.99 -7.01 -2.02
N GLN A 4 -0.32 -7.12 -1.86
CA GLN A 4 -1.30 -6.38 -2.66
C GLN A 4 -2.07 -5.41 -1.76
N ILE A 5 -1.92 -4.11 -2.01
CA ILE A 5 -2.72 -3.09 -1.35
C ILE A 5 -3.99 -2.87 -2.17
N ASN A 6 -5.11 -3.36 -1.66
CA ASN A 6 -6.39 -3.26 -2.33
C ASN A 6 -7.09 -1.93 -1.95
N PRO A 7 -7.43 -1.07 -2.93
CA PRO A 7 -8.11 0.19 -2.65
C PRO A 7 -9.60 0.05 -2.31
N ARG A 8 -10.17 -1.17 -2.26
CA ARG A 8 -11.58 -1.46 -1.91
C ARG A 8 -12.58 -0.48 -2.54
N GLY A 9 -12.37 -0.13 -3.80
CA GLY A 9 -13.28 0.70 -4.60
C GLY A 9 -13.17 2.21 -4.42
N ASN A 10 -12.50 2.75 -3.38
CA ASN A 10 -12.34 4.20 -3.23
C ASN A 10 -11.17 4.78 -4.05
N GLY A 11 -10.28 3.92 -4.56
CA GLY A 11 -9.15 4.33 -5.40
C GLY A 11 -8.08 5.18 -4.69
N ALA A 12 -8.13 5.31 -3.35
CA ALA A 12 -7.35 6.31 -2.61
C ALA A 12 -5.83 6.17 -2.81
N CYS A 13 -5.26 4.97 -2.67
CA CYS A 13 -3.82 4.79 -2.90
C CYS A 13 -3.40 5.11 -4.35
N PRO A 14 -4.08 4.60 -5.40
CA PRO A 14 -3.83 4.97 -6.80
C PRO A 14 -3.83 6.47 -7.11
N ILE A 15 -4.79 7.22 -6.56
CA ILE A 15 -4.99 8.66 -6.81
C ILE A 15 -4.18 9.55 -5.87
N CYS A 16 -3.47 8.99 -4.90
CA CYS A 16 -2.62 9.76 -4.00
C CYS A 16 -1.36 10.26 -4.72
N LEU A 17 -0.99 11.52 -4.53
CA LEU A 17 0.25 12.15 -5.00
C LEU A 17 1.49 11.36 -4.58
N HIS A 18 1.42 10.68 -3.44
CA HIS A 18 2.50 9.87 -2.90
C HIS A 18 2.52 8.42 -3.42
N ASN A 19 1.60 8.03 -4.30
CA ASN A 19 1.57 6.65 -4.83
C ASN A 19 2.91 6.27 -5.49
N GLY A 20 3.45 5.10 -5.16
CA GLY A 20 4.76 4.64 -5.64
C GLY A 20 5.97 5.20 -4.87
N ARG A 21 5.79 6.24 -4.04
CA ARG A 21 6.79 6.73 -3.07
C ARG A 21 6.20 6.86 -1.65
N CYS A 22 5.13 6.12 -1.39
CA CYS A 22 4.39 6.23 -0.15
C CYS A 22 5.19 5.54 0.96
N GLN A 23 5.53 6.28 2.01
CA GLN A 23 6.33 5.74 3.12
C GLN A 23 5.67 4.53 3.78
N LEU A 24 4.33 4.48 3.85
CA LEU A 24 3.61 3.31 4.37
C LEU A 24 3.81 2.08 3.46
N GLN A 25 3.72 2.25 2.14
CA GLN A 25 3.93 1.15 1.19
C GLN A 25 5.37 0.63 1.27
N MET A 26 6.35 1.53 1.36
CA MET A 26 7.78 1.18 1.48
C MET A 26 8.07 0.46 2.80
N ALA A 27 7.56 0.96 3.92
CA ALA A 27 7.73 0.33 5.23
C ALA A 27 7.07 -1.06 5.28
N LEU A 28 5.88 -1.23 4.69
CA LEU A 28 5.23 -2.52 4.57
C LEU A 28 6.05 -3.50 3.71
N GLN A 29 6.58 -3.05 2.57
CA GLN A 29 7.44 -3.88 1.73
C GLN A 29 8.71 -4.33 2.46
N GLU A 30 9.37 -3.43 3.20
CA GLU A 30 10.58 -3.77 3.94
C GLU A 30 10.28 -4.74 5.09
N ALA A 31 9.22 -4.50 5.87
CA ALA A 31 8.81 -5.37 6.97
C ALA A 31 8.45 -6.80 6.51
N LEU A 32 8.07 -6.96 5.24
CA LEU A 32 7.66 -8.23 4.65
C LEU A 32 8.75 -8.90 3.82
N ARG A 33 9.94 -8.28 3.73
CA ARG A 33 11.06 -8.72 2.90
C ARG A 33 11.61 -10.09 3.33
N GLU A 34 11.55 -10.40 4.62
CA GLU A 34 12.08 -11.64 5.21
C GLU A 34 11.09 -12.81 5.20
N LYS A 35 9.83 -12.59 4.77
CA LYS A 35 8.79 -13.63 4.75
C LYS A 35 8.85 -14.48 3.49
N GLU A 36 8.64 -15.79 3.65
CA GLU A 36 8.67 -16.78 2.56
C GLU A 36 7.85 -16.33 1.34
N LYS A 37 8.33 -16.71 0.15
CA LYS A 37 7.79 -16.20 -1.12
C LYS A 37 6.42 -16.74 -1.50
N ASN A 38 5.91 -17.76 -0.82
CA ASN A 38 4.69 -18.46 -1.21
C ASN A 38 3.41 -17.98 -0.50
N GLU A 39 3.51 -16.97 0.36
CA GLU A 39 2.35 -16.37 1.00
C GLU A 39 1.90 -15.10 0.25
N GLU A 40 0.58 -14.99 0.04
CA GLU A 40 -0.08 -13.79 -0.45
C GLU A 40 -0.74 -13.05 0.71
N LEU A 41 -0.53 -11.74 0.79
CA LEU A 41 -1.16 -10.88 1.78
C LEU A 41 -1.91 -9.75 1.08
N GLU A 42 -3.22 -9.69 1.31
CA GLU A 42 -4.05 -8.55 0.93
C GLU A 42 -4.14 -7.56 2.10
N LEU A 43 -3.90 -6.28 1.82
CA LEU A 43 -4.01 -5.21 2.81
C LEU A 43 -4.98 -4.13 2.31
N VAL A 44 -5.90 -3.74 3.18
CA VAL A 44 -6.88 -2.67 2.92
C VAL A 44 -6.56 -1.48 3.82
N ILE A 45 -6.44 -0.30 3.23
CA ILE A 45 -6.24 0.97 3.95
C ILE A 45 -7.52 1.78 3.89
N TYR A 46 -8.24 1.84 5.01
CA TYR A 46 -9.50 2.61 5.11
C TYR A 46 -9.26 4.13 5.20
N THR A 47 -8.20 4.54 5.89
CA THR A 47 -7.84 5.95 6.08
C THR A 47 -6.33 6.13 6.05
N CYS A 48 -5.88 7.26 5.51
CA CYS A 48 -4.47 7.65 5.53
C CYS A 48 -4.35 9.14 5.84
N PRO A 49 -3.73 9.53 6.97
CA PRO A 49 -3.60 10.94 7.35
C PRO A 49 -2.67 11.75 6.43
N ARG A 50 -1.90 11.05 5.59
CA ARG A 50 -1.00 11.64 4.59
C ARG A 50 -1.55 11.56 3.18
N PHE A 51 -2.81 11.18 3.02
CA PHE A 51 -3.45 11.17 1.71
C PHE A 51 -3.49 12.59 1.15
N LYS A 52 -3.06 12.73 -0.10
CA LYS A 52 -3.16 13.95 -0.88
C LYS A 52 -3.50 13.56 -2.29
N GLU A 53 -4.63 14.02 -2.82
CA GLU A 53 -5.06 13.68 -4.17
C GLU A 53 -4.14 14.30 -5.23
N LYS A 54 -3.93 13.58 -6.35
CA LYS A 54 -3.30 14.12 -7.56
C LYS A 54 -4.30 15.09 -8.21
N PHE A 55 -3.99 16.39 -8.20
CA PHE A 55 -4.69 17.40 -9.00
C PHE A 55 -3.99 17.56 -10.35
#